data_AF-A0A0J8J4H2-F1
#
_entry.id   AF-A0A0J8J4H2-F1
#
_cell.length_a   1.000
_cell.length_b   1.000
_cell.length_c   1.000
_cell.angle_alpha   90.00
_cell.angle_beta   90.00
_cell.angle_gamma   90.00
#
_symmetry.space_group_name_H-M   'P 1'
#
loop_
_entity.id
_entity.type
_entity.pdbx_description
1 polymer ?
#
loop_
_entity_poly.entity_id
_entity_poly.type
_entity_poly.pdbx_seq_one_letter_code
_entity_poly.pdbx_strand_id
1 'polypeptide(L)'
;MDSVSEKRTQHLQTLKKQQIQVEETLQTLWKKQYEQEWQEADFDVMRTEQRALQELLHNGWQGDNAQAFHYYIEDVQEQEQRTWKKDIQTEADVLKKGVSESKRKFIQLEEQQAQIRKELTS
;
A
#
# COMPACT_ATOMS: atom_id res chain seq x y z
N MET A 1 -33.42 1.89 36.01
CA MET A 1 -32.73 1.36 34.82
C MET A 1 -31.46 0.68 35.30
N ASP A 2 -31.17 -0.53 34.81
CA ASP A 2 -30.02 -1.30 35.26
C ASP A 2 -28.70 -0.65 34.85
N SER A 3 -27.82 -0.38 35.84
CA SER A 3 -26.47 0.12 35.60
C SER A 3 -25.67 -0.74 34.60
N VAL A 4 -26.00 -2.04 34.52
CA VAL A 4 -25.40 -3.00 33.58
C VAL A 4 -25.82 -2.73 32.14
N SER A 5 -27.08 -2.42 31.87
CA SER A 5 -27.55 -2.12 30.51
C SER A 5 -27.01 -0.79 30.00
N GLU A 6 -26.86 0.19 30.89
CA GLU A 6 -26.28 1.50 30.58
C GLU A 6 -24.79 1.38 30.22
N LYS A 7 -24.00 0.61 30.99
CA LYS A 7 -22.60 0.29 30.68
C LYS A 7 -22.44 -0.44 29.34
N ARG A 8 -23.31 -1.41 29.05
CA ARG A 8 -23.30 -2.15 27.76
C ARG A 8 -23.64 -1.24 26.59
N THR A 9 -24.56 -0.30 26.77
CA THR A 9 -24.93 0.69 25.73
C THR A 9 -23.78 1.66 25.45
N GLN A 10 -23.10 2.14 26.49
CA GLN A 10 -21.89 2.96 26.34
C GLN A 10 -20.77 2.18 25.64
N HIS A 11 -20.58 0.90 25.96
CA HIS A 11 -19.59 0.06 25.30
C HIS A 11 -19.89 -0.12 23.81
N LEU A 12 -21.15 -0.35 23.44
CA LEU A 12 -21.57 -0.40 22.03
C LEU A 12 -21.29 0.91 21.28
N GLN A 13 -21.51 2.07 21.93
CA GLN A 13 -21.19 3.36 21.31
C GLN A 13 -19.69 3.52 21.06
N THR A 14 -18.85 3.08 22.00
CA THR A 14 -17.39 3.08 21.82
C THR A 14 -16.96 2.16 20.68
N LEU A 15 -17.50 0.94 20.60
CA LEU A 15 -17.19 0.01 19.52
C LEU A 15 -17.62 0.54 18.15
N LYS A 16 -18.76 1.23 18.06
CA LYS A 16 -19.18 1.90 16.81
C LYS A 16 -18.21 3.00 16.40
N LYS A 17 -17.72 3.80 17.35
CA LYS A 17 -16.70 4.83 17.05
C LYS A 17 -15.40 4.20 16.52
N GLN A 18 -14.95 3.11 17.14
CA GLN A 18 -13.77 2.37 16.68
C GLN A 18 -13.99 1.78 15.28
N GLN A 19 -15.20 1.29 14.99
CA GLN A 19 -15.55 0.78 13.66
C GLN A 19 -15.45 1.86 12.58
N ILE A 20 -16.00 3.06 12.84
CA ILE A 20 -15.89 4.21 11.92
C ILE A 20 -14.43 4.56 11.67
N GLN A 21 -13.59 4.60 12.71
CA GLN A 21 -12.16 4.87 12.55
C GLN A 21 -11.43 3.82 11.69
N VAL A 22 -11.80 2.55 11.84
CA VAL A 22 -11.26 1.47 11.01
C VAL A 22 -11.73 1.59 9.56
N GLU A 23 -12.98 1.99 9.32
CA GLU A 23 -13.50 2.27 7.97
C GLU A 23 -12.76 3.44 7.29
N GLU A 24 -12.56 4.56 8.00
CA GLU A 24 -11.77 5.70 7.50
C GLU A 24 -10.33 5.29 7.18
N THR A 25 -9.74 4.44 8.02
CA THR A 25 -8.40 3.88 7.79
C THR A 25 -8.39 3.00 6.54
N LEU A 26 -9.39 2.14 6.35
CA LEU A 26 -9.52 1.30 5.16
C LEU A 26 -9.68 2.13 3.88
N GLN A 27 -10.50 3.18 3.90
CA GLN A 27 -10.65 4.08 2.77
C GLN A 27 -9.33 4.77 2.41
N THR A 28 -8.58 5.23 3.42
CA THR A 28 -7.27 5.83 3.22
C THR A 28 -6.29 4.83 2.61
N LEU A 29 -6.27 3.59 3.11
CA LEU A 29 -5.41 2.52 2.59
C LEU A 29 -5.77 2.14 1.15
N TRP A 30 -7.05 2.12 0.78
CA TRP A 30 -7.47 1.89 -0.60
C TRP A 30 -7.02 3.00 -1.55
N LYS A 31 -7.11 4.26 -1.12
CA LYS A 31 -6.59 5.37 -1.92
C LYS A 31 -5.08 5.23 -2.16
N LYS A 32 -4.32 4.89 -1.12
CA LYS A 32 -2.88 4.63 -1.24
C LYS A 32 -2.57 3.44 -2.13
N GLN A 33 -3.38 2.39 -2.08
CA GLN A 33 -3.22 1.24 -2.98
C GLN A 33 -3.40 1.63 -4.45
N TYR A 34 -4.37 2.51 -4.75
CA TYR A 34 -4.55 3.04 -6.10
C TYR A 34 -3.36 3.92 -6.54
N GLU A 35 -2.85 4.76 -5.64
CA GLU A 35 -1.64 5.56 -5.88
C GLU A 35 -0.43 4.64 -6.16
N GLN A 36 -0.31 3.52 -5.45
CA GLN A 36 0.73 2.51 -5.65
C GLN A 36 0.64 1.85 -7.03
N GLU A 37 -0.56 1.45 -7.45
CA GLU A 37 -0.79 0.87 -8.79
C GLU A 37 -0.39 1.85 -9.89
N TRP A 38 -0.65 3.14 -9.68
CA TRP A 38 -0.23 4.19 -10.61
C TRP A 38 1.30 4.35 -10.66
N GLN A 39 1.99 4.29 -9.52
CA GLN A 39 3.46 4.33 -9.47
C GLN A 39 4.11 3.13 -10.17
N GLU A 40 3.52 1.93 -10.06
CA GLU A 40 4.04 0.74 -10.74
C GLU A 40 3.90 0.86 -12.27
N ALA A 41 2.76 1.38 -12.75
CA ALA A 41 2.56 1.68 -14.16
C ALA A 41 3.53 2.77 -14.68
N ASP A 42 3.74 3.84 -13.91
CA ASP A 42 4.66 4.92 -14.27
C ASP A 42 6.11 4.42 -14.33
N PHE A 43 6.52 3.57 -13.39
CA PHE A 43 7.82 2.91 -13.40
C PHE A 43 8.04 2.05 -14.66
N ASP A 44 7.03 1.30 -15.10
CA ASP A 44 7.11 0.50 -16.32
C ASP A 44 7.25 1.36 -17.59
N VAL A 45 6.57 2.51 -17.64
CA VAL A 45 6.72 3.50 -18.72
C VAL A 45 8.14 4.07 -18.70
N MET A 46 8.60 4.59 -17.57
CA MET A 46 9.95 5.13 -17.41
C MET A 46 11.03 4.13 -17.83
N ARG A 47 10.91 2.86 -17.42
CA ARG A 47 11.85 1.81 -17.81
C ARG A 47 11.91 1.62 -19.33
N THR A 48 10.76 1.72 -20.00
CA THR A 48 10.66 1.55 -21.45
C THR A 48 11.28 2.74 -22.19
N GLU A 49 10.98 3.96 -21.76
CA GLU A 49 11.58 5.18 -22.30
C GLU A 49 13.10 5.20 -22.10
N GLN A 50 13.56 4.82 -20.92
CA GLN A 50 14.97 4.74 -20.59
C GLN A 50 15.71 3.76 -21.51
N ARG A 51 15.12 2.60 -21.81
CA ARG A 51 15.69 1.64 -22.77
C ARG A 51 15.80 2.24 -24.17
N ALA A 52 14.76 2.94 -24.63
CA ALA A 52 14.80 3.61 -25.93
C ALA A 52 15.91 4.68 -25.99
N LEU A 53 16.13 5.41 -24.89
CA LEU A 53 17.22 6.38 -24.78
C LEU A 53 18.61 5.72 -24.76
N GLN A 54 18.75 4.58 -24.08
CA GLN A 54 19.99 3.78 -24.10
C GLN A 54 20.33 3.30 -25.52
N GLU A 55 19.32 2.84 -26.27
CA GLU A 55 19.50 2.44 -27.67
C GLU A 55 19.91 3.63 -28.55
N LEU A 56 19.28 4.80 -28.37
CA LEU A 56 19.67 6.02 -29.06
C LEU A 56 21.14 6.40 -28.76
N LEU A 57 21.54 6.31 -27.49
CA LEU A 57 22.89 6.63 -27.03
C LEU A 57 23.93 5.69 -27.65
N HIS A 58 23.65 4.38 -27.67
CA HIS A 58 24.51 3.37 -28.32
C HIS A 58 24.69 3.62 -29.81
N ASN A 59 23.63 4.05 -30.50
CA ASN A 59 23.68 4.34 -31.92
C ASN A 59 24.39 5.67 -32.23
N GLY A 60 24.23 6.68 -31.37
CA GLY A 60 24.76 8.02 -31.58
C GLY A 60 26.21 8.24 -31.11
N TRP A 61 26.67 7.47 -30.11
CA TRP A 61 28.02 7.61 -29.55
C TRP A 61 28.76 6.28 -29.53
N GLN A 62 29.77 6.17 -30.40
CA GLN A 62 30.51 4.93 -30.66
C GLN A 62 32.02 5.09 -30.46
N GLY A 63 32.71 3.97 -30.29
CA GLY A 63 34.16 3.88 -30.04
C GLY A 63 34.48 3.34 -28.64
N ASP A 64 35.73 2.94 -28.43
CA ASP A 64 36.15 2.21 -27.21
C ASP A 64 35.88 2.99 -25.90
N ASN A 65 36.11 4.31 -25.92
CA ASN A 65 35.79 5.17 -24.77
C ASN A 65 34.28 5.26 -24.53
N ALA A 66 33.48 5.32 -25.60
CA ALA A 66 32.01 5.35 -25.48
C ALA A 66 31.47 4.05 -24.88
N GLN A 67 32.05 2.90 -25.27
CA GLN A 67 31.64 1.60 -24.76
C GLN A 67 31.84 1.46 -23.25
N ALA A 68 32.97 1.94 -22.71
CA ALA A 68 33.20 1.94 -21.27
C ALA A 68 32.20 2.82 -20.50
N PHE A 69 31.84 3.98 -21.08
CA PHE A 69 30.81 4.85 -20.50
C PHE A 69 29.40 4.27 -20.59
N HIS A 70 29.06 3.58 -21.67
CA HIS A 70 27.77 2.89 -21.80
C HIS A 70 27.59 1.86 -20.69
N TYR A 71 28.59 0.99 -20.47
CA TYR A 71 28.54 0.00 -19.38
C TYR A 71 28.38 0.64 -18.01
N TYR A 72 29.09 1.74 -17.75
CA TYR A 72 28.95 2.45 -16.49
C TYR A 72 27.54 3.02 -16.29
N ILE A 73 26.99 3.67 -17.32
CA ILE A 73 25.64 4.24 -17.27
C ILE A 73 24.60 3.15 -17.08
N GLU A 74 24.71 2.05 -17.82
CA GLU A 74 23.80 0.91 -17.71
C GLU A 74 23.81 0.28 -16.32
N ASP A 75 24.99 0.11 -15.71
CA ASP A 75 25.13 -0.47 -14.37
C ASP A 75 24.50 0.44 -13.30
N VAL A 76 24.77 1.74 -13.35
CA VAL A 76 24.15 2.74 -12.45
C VAL A 76 22.63 2.72 -12.60
N GLN A 77 22.15 2.73 -13.85
CA GLN A 77 20.73 2.72 -14.17
C GLN A 77 20.02 1.44 -13.74
N GLU A 78 20.66 0.29 -13.91
CA GLU A 78 20.13 -0.99 -13.42
C GLU A 78 20.05 -1.00 -11.90
N GLN A 79 21.06 -0.48 -11.21
CA GLN A 79 21.06 -0.38 -9.75
C GLN A 79 19.93 0.52 -9.22
N GLU A 80 19.70 1.67 -9.85
CA GLU A 80 18.59 2.57 -9.52
C GLU A 80 17.24 1.89 -9.73
N GLN A 81 17.02 1.26 -10.88
CA GLN A 81 15.78 0.52 -11.19
C GLN A 81 15.52 -0.60 -10.19
N ARG A 82 16.55 -1.36 -9.80
CA ARG A 82 16.42 -2.42 -8.78
C ARG A 82 16.02 -1.84 -7.43
N THR A 83 16.56 -0.69 -7.06
CA THR A 83 16.25 0.00 -5.80
C THR A 83 14.80 0.47 -5.81
N TRP A 84 14.37 1.20 -6.83
CA TRP A 84 12.98 1.68 -6.95
C TRP A 84 11.97 0.54 -6.98
N LYS A 85 12.26 -0.52 -7.76
CA LYS A 85 11.39 -1.70 -7.81
C LYS A 85 11.22 -2.33 -6.43
N LYS A 86 12.30 -2.43 -5.65
CA LYS A 86 12.26 -2.97 -4.29
C LYS A 86 11.44 -2.07 -3.36
N ASP A 87 11.60 -0.76 -3.46
CA ASP A 87 10.86 0.20 -2.64
C ASP A 87 9.36 0.15 -2.93
N ILE A 88 8.98 0.17 -4.22
CA ILE A 88 7.59 0.01 -4.70
C ILE A 88 6.99 -1.30 -4.16
N GLN A 89 7.71 -2.41 -4.27
CA GLN A 89 7.24 -3.70 -3.76
C GLN A 89 7.09 -3.72 -2.23
N THR A 90 8.02 -3.11 -1.52
CA THR A 90 7.99 -3.02 -0.06
C THR A 90 6.78 -2.21 0.40
N GLU A 91 6.50 -1.09 -0.25
CA GLU A 91 5.33 -0.26 0.04
C GLU A 91 4.02 -1.00 -0.25
N ALA A 92 3.94 -1.71 -1.37
CA ALA A 92 2.80 -2.56 -1.72
C ALA A 92 2.53 -3.64 -0.65
N ASP A 93 3.58 -4.30 -0.15
CA ASP A 93 3.46 -5.31 0.92
C ASP A 93 2.98 -4.71 2.24
N VAL A 94 3.49 -3.53 2.61
CA VAL A 94 3.05 -2.79 3.80
C VAL A 94 1.58 -2.41 3.69
N LEU A 95 1.14 -1.89 2.55
CA LEU A 95 -0.26 -1.53 2.30
C LEU A 95 -1.17 -2.77 2.36
N LYS A 96 -0.78 -3.87 1.71
CA LYS A 96 -1.53 -5.14 1.71
C LYS A 96 -1.69 -5.71 3.12
N LYS A 97 -0.63 -5.64 3.92
CA LYS A 97 -0.66 -6.03 5.33
C LYS A 97 -1.60 -5.11 6.13
N GLY A 98 -1.49 -3.80 5.96
CA GLY A 98 -2.36 -2.82 6.63
C GLY A 98 -3.85 -2.99 6.32
N VAL A 99 -4.19 -3.30 5.07
CA VAL A 99 -5.57 -3.60 4.65
C VAL A 99 -6.07 -4.88 5.32
N SER A 100 -5.24 -5.94 5.31
CA SER A 100 -5.60 -7.24 5.90
C SER A 100 -5.82 -7.13 7.41
N GLU A 101 -4.96 -6.39 8.11
CA GLU A 101 -5.08 -6.13 9.54
C GLU A 101 -6.32 -5.30 9.87
N SER A 102 -6.58 -4.24 9.10
CA SER A 102 -7.76 -3.39 9.28
C SER A 102 -9.06 -4.17 9.04
N LYS A 103 -9.12 -5.03 8.01
CA LYS A 103 -10.25 -5.95 7.77
C LYS A 103 -10.46 -6.91 8.93
N ARG A 104 -9.39 -7.49 9.47
CA ARG A 104 -9.48 -8.39 10.65
C ARG A 104 -10.02 -7.65 11.87
N LYS A 105 -9.54 -6.43 12.14
CA LYS A 105 -10.04 -5.59 13.24
C LYS A 105 -11.51 -5.26 13.06
N PHE A 106 -11.94 -4.95 11.83
CA PHE A 106 -13.34 -4.67 11.53
C PHE A 106 -14.25 -5.86 11.87
N ILE A 107 -13.90 -7.07 11.42
CA ILE A 107 -14.66 -8.30 11.72
C ILE A 107 -14.72 -8.55 13.24
N GLN A 108 -13.60 -8.38 13.94
CA GLN A 108 -13.57 -8.54 15.41
C GLN A 108 -14.50 -7.55 16.13
N LEU A 109 -14.55 -6.29 15.68
CA LEU A 109 -15.46 -5.29 16.23
C LEU A 109 -16.92 -5.64 15.95
N GLU A 110 -17.24 -6.17 14.77
CA GLU A 110 -18.59 -6.65 14.43
C GLU A 110 -19.02 -7.83 15.32
N GLU A 111 -18.14 -8.81 15.53
CA GLU A 111 -18.38 -9.94 16.43
C GLU A 111 -18.64 -9.48 17.87
N GLN A 112 -17.81 -8.56 18.38
CA GLN A 112 -17.98 -7.98 19.72
C GLN A 112 -19.32 -7.23 19.85
N GLN A 113 -19.69 -6.42 18.85
CA GLN A 113 -20.99 -5.75 18.85
C GLN A 113 -22.15 -6.74 18.81
N ALA A 114 -22.06 -7.80 17.99
CA ALA A 114 -23.09 -8.82 17.89
C ALA A 114 -23.28 -9.56 19.22
N GLN A 115 -22.19 -9.86 19.93
CA GLN A 115 -22.23 -10.48 21.24
C GLN A 115 -22.92 -9.59 22.28
N ILE A 116 -22.55 -8.31 22.36
CA ILE A 116 -23.18 -7.38 23.31
C ILE A 116 -24.66 -7.15 22.99
N ARG A 117 -25.04 -7.11 21.70
CA ARG A 117 -26.45 -7.01 21.29
C ARG A 117 -27.25 -8.23 21.76
N LYS A 118 -26.73 -9.45 21.60
CA LYS A 118 -27.37 -10.67 22.11
C LYS A 118 -27.57 -10.62 23.62
N GLU A 119 -26.56 -10.18 24.36
CA GLU A 119 -26.60 -10.05 25.82
C GLU A 119 -27.54 -8.94 26.33
N LEU A 120 -27.87 -7.95 25.50
CA LEU A 120 -28.85 -6.90 25.81
C LEU A 120 -30.29 -7.33 25.51
N THR A 121 -30.49 -8.26 24.57
CA THR A 121 -31.80 -8.81 24.20
C THR A 121 -32.19 -10.07 24.99
N SER A 122 -31.24 -10.67 25.71
CA SER A 122 -31.43 -11.83 26.58
C SER A 122 -31.64 -11.42 28.02
#